data_AF-A0A257HZU3-F1
#
_entry.id   AF-A0A257HZU3-F1
#
_cell.length_a   1.000
_cell.length_b   1.000
_cell.length_c   1.000
_cell.angle_alpha   90.00
_cell.angle_beta   90.00
_cell.angle_gamma   90.00
#
_symmetry.space_group_name_H-M   'P 1'
#
loop_
_entity.id
_entity.type
_entity.pdbx_description
1 polymer ?
#
loop_
_entity_poly.entity_id
_entity_poly.type
_entity_poly.pdbx_seq_one_letter_code
_entity_poly.pdbx_strand_id
1 'polypeptide(L)'
;MEPGVREYLLRIVNTIALAIFWMAINSTLGIMYQFGFLDHGIHLGQILFYTWMILSFVLLFRYLKKLWLKPIDFEDPGYSELDQPQ
;
A
#
# COMPACT_ATOMS: atom_id res chain seq x y z
N MET A 1 1.83 7.31 23.58
CA MET A 1 1.71 7.97 22.27
C MET A 1 0.27 8.37 22.13
N GLU A 2 0.00 9.61 21.73
CA GLU A 2 -1.38 10.04 21.43
C GLU A 2 -2.02 9.09 20.41
N PRO A 3 -3.30 8.72 20.60
CA PRO A 3 -3.97 7.71 19.77
C PRO A 3 -3.94 8.06 18.28
N GLY A 4 -4.15 9.34 17.92
CA GLY A 4 -4.09 9.80 16.53
C GLY A 4 -2.70 9.70 15.89
N VAL A 5 -1.63 10.02 16.64
CA VAL A 5 -0.25 9.88 16.16
C VAL A 5 0.10 8.42 15.89
N ARG A 6 -0.33 7.51 16.77
CA ARG A 6 -0.14 6.07 16.58
C ARG A 6 -0.86 5.56 15.33
N GLU A 7 -2.11 5.96 15.10
CA GLU A 7 -2.86 5.54 13.90
C GLU A 7 -2.22 6.06 12.61
N TYR A 8 -1.70 7.29 12.62
CA TYR A 8 -0.97 7.87 11.50
C TYR A 8 0.31 7.09 11.17
N LEU A 9 1.15 6.80 12.16
CA LEU A 9 2.39 6.02 11.95
C LEU A 9 2.09 4.61 11.44
N LEU A 10 1.07 3.95 12.00
CA LEU A 10 0.64 2.63 11.52
C LEU A 10 0.18 2.68 10.06
N ARG A 11 -0.51 3.75 9.65
CA ARG A 11 -0.93 3.93 8.25
C ARG A 11 0.27 4.09 7.31
N ILE A 12 1.31 4.82 7.72
CA ILE A 12 2.56 4.96 6.96
C ILE A 12 3.25 3.60 6.83
N VAL A 13 3.47 2.91 7.96
CA VAL A 13 4.15 1.60 7.97
C VAL A 13 3.40 0.61 7.09
N ASN A 14 2.07 0.56 7.17
CA ASN A 14 1.25 -0.31 6.32
C ASN A 14 1.34 0.06 4.84
N THR A 15 1.42 1.35 4.51
CA THR A 15 1.60 1.82 3.13
C THR A 15 2.93 1.34 2.55
N ILE A 16 4.02 1.52 3.32
CA ILE A 16 5.37 1.10 2.92
C ILE A 16 5.44 -0.43 2.81
N ALA A 17 4.95 -1.15 3.81
CA ALA A 17 4.94 -2.60 3.83
C ALA A 17 4.18 -3.18 2.62
N LEU A 18 3.01 -2.62 2.30
CA LEU A 18 2.23 -3.06 1.14
C LEU A 18 2.95 -2.79 -0.18
N ALA A 19 3.58 -1.62 -0.33
CA ALA A 19 4.34 -1.28 -1.53
C ALA A 19 5.55 -2.22 -1.71
N ILE A 20 6.32 -2.47 -0.64
CA ILE A 20 7.45 -3.39 -0.66
C ILE A 20 6.98 -4.82 -0.97
N PHE A 21 5.89 -5.26 -0.35
CA PHE A 21 5.32 -6.58 -0.60
C PHE A 21 4.88 -6.76 -2.06
N TRP A 22 4.22 -5.75 -2.64
CA TRP A 22 3.87 -5.75 -4.05
C TRP A 22 5.12 -5.80 -4.95
N MET A 23 6.16 -5.03 -4.64
CA MET A 23 7.42 -5.08 -5.37
C MET A 23 8.10 -6.45 -5.27
N ALA A 24 8.16 -7.04 -4.07
CA ALA A 24 8.80 -8.33 -3.82
C ALA A 24 8.15 -9.46 -4.63
N ILE A 25 6.80 -9.50 -4.66
CA ILE A 25 6.07 -10.50 -5.46
C ILE A 25 6.35 -10.29 -6.95
N ASN A 26 6.17 -9.07 -7.48
CA ASN A 26 6.29 -8.84 -8.91
C ASN A 26 7.72 -9.02 -9.41
N SER A 27 8.73 -8.58 -8.65
CA SER A 27 10.14 -8.81 -8.99
C SER A 27 10.50 -10.30 -8.95
N THR A 28 10.05 -11.02 -7.92
CA THR A 28 10.31 -12.47 -7.81
C THR A 28 9.68 -13.23 -8.97
N LEU A 29 8.41 -12.97 -9.28
CA LEU A 29 7.73 -13.59 -10.42
C LEU A 29 8.38 -13.21 -11.76
N GLY A 30 8.73 -11.94 -11.93
CA GLY A 30 9.37 -11.43 -13.15
C GLY A 30 10.73 -12.08 -13.43
N ILE A 31 11.54 -12.29 -12.38
CA ILE A 31 12.87 -12.91 -12.49
C ILE A 31 12.76 -14.44 -12.60
N MET A 32 11.98 -15.09 -11.73
CA MET A 32 11.86 -16.54 -11.67
C MET A 32 11.33 -17.14 -12.96
N TYR A 33 10.33 -16.52 -13.57
CA TYR A 33 9.76 -16.98 -14.85
C TYR A 33 10.39 -16.33 -16.07
N GLN A 34 11.45 -15.54 -15.89
CA GLN A 34 12.10 -14.76 -16.96
C GLN A 34 11.13 -13.83 -17.70
N PHE A 35 9.96 -13.51 -17.12
CA PHE A 35 8.99 -12.61 -17.73
C PHE A 35 9.47 -11.15 -17.75
N GLY A 36 10.50 -10.82 -16.97
CA GLY A 36 11.16 -9.51 -17.00
C GLY A 36 12.16 -9.31 -18.14
N PHE A 37 12.46 -10.35 -18.93
CA PHE A 37 13.42 -10.29 -20.04
C PHE A 37 12.70 -10.54 -21.37
N LEU A 38 12.95 -9.69 -22.36
CA LEU A 38 12.32 -9.74 -23.70
C LEU A 38 13.28 -10.31 -24.76
N ASP A 39 14.20 -11.17 -24.36
CA ASP A 39 15.38 -11.49 -25.18
C ASP A 39 15.10 -12.46 -26.35
N HIS A 40 14.01 -13.24 -26.33
CA HIS A 40 13.73 -14.28 -27.35
C HIS A 40 12.37 -14.12 -28.05
N GLY A 41 11.83 -12.90 -28.05
CA GLY A 41 10.51 -12.59 -28.61
C GLY A 41 9.42 -12.48 -27.56
N ILE A 42 8.27 -11.94 -27.98
CA ILE A 42 7.15 -11.67 -27.08
C ILE A 42 6.34 -12.94 -26.91
N HIS A 43 6.41 -13.54 -25.73
CA HIS A 43 5.60 -14.69 -25.35
C HIS A 43 4.33 -14.25 -24.63
N LEU A 44 3.27 -15.04 -24.78
CA LEU A 44 1.95 -14.75 -24.18
C LEU A 44 2.03 -14.59 -22.65
N GLY A 45 2.93 -15.31 -21.98
CA GLY A 45 3.19 -15.18 -20.54
C GLY A 45 3.72 -13.79 -20.14
N GLN A 46 4.59 -13.19 -20.94
CA GLN A 46 5.11 -11.84 -20.69
C GLN A 46 3.99 -10.79 -20.84
N ILE A 47 3.18 -10.89 -21.90
CA ILE A 47 2.05 -9.98 -22.13
C ILE A 47 1.08 -10.02 -20.95
N LEU A 48 0.71 -11.21 -20.48
CA LEU A 48 -0.15 -11.38 -19.31
C LEU A 48 0.51 -10.82 -18.05
N PHE A 49 1.81 -11.07 -17.84
CA PHE A 49 2.55 -10.55 -16.69
C PHE A 49 2.58 -9.02 -16.66
N TYR A 50 2.91 -8.36 -17.78
CA TYR A 50 2.91 -6.89 -17.84
C TYR A 50 1.51 -6.30 -17.71
N THR A 51 0.50 -6.94 -18.30
CA THR A 51 -0.91 -6.52 -18.13
C THR A 51 -1.33 -6.61 -16.66
N TRP A 52 -1.02 -7.73 -16.00
CA TRP A 52 -1.25 -7.93 -14.56
C TRP A 52 -0.47 -6.92 -13.71
N MET A 53 0.80 -6.64 -14.04
CA MET A 53 1.64 -5.70 -13.32
C MET A 53 1.03 -4.30 -13.35
N ILE A 54 0.61 -3.81 -14.52
CA ILE A 54 -0.04 -2.50 -14.66
C ILE A 54 -1.37 -2.47 -13.90
N LEU A 55 -2.20 -3.50 -14.08
CA LEU A 55 -3.53 -3.54 -13.48
C LEU A 55 -3.44 -3.62 -11.95
N SER A 56 -2.54 -4.45 -11.42
CA SER A 56 -2.28 -4.54 -9.98
C SER A 56 -1.65 -3.26 -9.41
N PHE A 57 -0.81 -2.56 -10.17
CA PHE A 57 -0.27 -1.25 -9.76
C PHE A 57 -1.37 -0.19 -9.64
N VAL A 58 -2.30 -0.14 -10.60
CA VAL A 58 -3.47 0.74 -10.53
C VAL A 58 -4.34 0.41 -9.32
N LEU A 59 -4.57 -0.88 -9.04
CA LEU A 59 -5.32 -1.31 -7.86
C LEU A 59 -4.60 -0.94 -6.55
N LEU A 60 -3.28 -1.12 -6.48
CA LEU A 60 -2.46 -0.70 -5.35
C LEU A 60 -2.61 0.80 -5.11
N PHE A 61 -2.48 1.62 -6.15
CA PHE A 61 -2.62 3.08 -6.02
C PHE A 61 -4.02 3.49 -5.57
N ARG A 62 -5.07 2.85 -6.11
CA ARG A 62 -6.46 3.07 -5.68
C ARG A 62 -6.66 2.69 -4.21
N TYR A 63 -6.08 1.57 -3.77
CA TYR A 63 -6.14 1.13 -2.38
C TYR A 63 -5.45 2.13 -1.45
N LEU A 64 -4.24 2.58 -1.80
CA LEU A 64 -3.52 3.60 -1.05
C LEU A 64 -4.31 4.91 -0.99
N LYS A 65 -4.85 5.39 -2.11
CA LYS A 65 -5.70 6.59 -2.11
C LYS A 65 -6.88 6.44 -1.14
N LYS A 66 -7.57 5.30 -1.14
CA LYS A 66 -8.68 5.03 -0.22
C LYS A 66 -8.22 4.99 1.24
N LEU A 67 -7.08 4.39 1.53
CA LEU A 67 -6.49 4.32 2.87
C LEU A 67 -6.20 5.72 3.42
N TRP A 68 -5.66 6.61 2.59
CA TRP A 68 -5.29 7.97 2.98
C TRP A 68 -6.48 8.94 3.06
N LEU A 69 -7.58 8.67 2.35
CA LEU A 69 -8.82 9.43 2.46
C LEU A 69 -9.59 9.18 3.77
N LYS A 70 -9.28 8.11 4.51
CA LYS A 70 -9.92 7.83 5.79
C LYS A 70 -9.47 8.90 6.81
N PRO A 71 -10.36 9.68 7.44
CA PRO A 71 -9.96 10.62 8.48
C PRO A 71 -9.30 9.87 9.65
N ILE A 72 -8.37 10.54 10.33
CA ILE A 72 -7.76 10.06 11.57
C ILE A 72 -8.27 10.98 12.66
N ASP A 73 -8.76 10.40 13.74
CA ASP A 73 -9.14 11.15 14.92
C ASP A 73 -7.88 11.41 15.76
N PHE A 74 -7.64 12.69 16.05
CA PHE A 74 -6.53 13.13 16.87
C PHE A 74 -6.99 13.56 18.27
N GLU A 75 -8.29 13.62 18.53
CA GLU A 75 -8.83 13.97 19.84
C GLU A 75 -8.67 12.78 20.79
N ASP A 76 -8.07 13.03 21.95
CA ASP A 76 -8.04 12.08 23.05
C ASP A 76 -9.31 12.29 23.89
N PRO A 77 -10.25 11.33 23.94
CA PRO A 77 -11.50 11.51 24.69
C PRO A 77 -11.26 11.82 26.17
N GLY A 78 -10.08 11.48 26.71
CA GLY A 78 -9.71 11.76 28.10
C GLY A 78 -9.43 13.24 28.43
N TYR A 79 -9.15 14.11 27.45
CA TYR A 79 -8.96 15.56 27.71
C TYR A 79 -10.29 16.32 27.73
N SER A 80 -11.26 15.90 26.92
CA SER A 80 -12.60 16.49 26.85
C SER A 80 -13.43 16.35 28.14
N GLU A 81 -13.10 15.38 29.00
CA GLU A 81 -13.74 15.24 30.33
C GLU A 81 -13.12 16.15 31.40
N LEU A 82 -11.89 16.63 31.22
CA LEU A 82 -11.18 17.50 32.17
C LEU A 82 -11.49 19.00 32.00
N ASP A 83 -11.97 19.39 30.82
CA ASP A 83 -12.35 20.77 30.49
C ASP A 83 -13.82 21.10 30.81
N GLN A 84 -14.59 20.16 31.36
CA GLN A 84 -15.95 20.43 31.81
C GLN A 84 -15.91 21.23 33.12
N PRO A 85 -16.50 22.45 33.17
CA PRO A 85 -16.58 23.19 34.42
C PRO A 85 -17.42 22.38 35.42
N GLN A 86 -16.85 22.12 36.60
CA GLN A 86 -17.51 21.43 37.71
C GLN A 86 -18.71 22.21 38.27
#